data_AF-A0AA45Z4J5-F1
#
_entry.id   AF-A0AA45Z4J5-F1
#
_cell.length_a   1.000
_cell.length_b   1.000
_cell.length_c   1.000
_cell.angle_alpha   90.00
_cell.angle_beta   90.00
_cell.angle_gamma   90.00
#
_symmetry.space_group_name_H-M   'P 1'
#
loop_
_entity.id
_entity.type
_entity.pdbx_description
1 polymer ?
#
loop_
_entity_poly.entity_id
_entity_poly.type
_entity_poly.pdbx_seq_one_letter_code
_entity_poly.pdbx_strand_id
1 'polypeptide(L)'
;MREELNTRVEDETTLREILERTGFAMSEYITREIAWYVFGGASVRLEQFPRMDLLVEVEGAPEAIEHAIQATRISREQFTTEPLKEFLRRFETRTGTKALLEQAAPDVSDSAATRFPRACPLDGVD
;
A
#
# COMPACT_ATOMS: atom_id res chain seq x y z
N MET A 1 11.89 2.99 -14.31
CA MET A 1 12.08 2.09 -13.16
C MET A 1 12.86 2.86 -12.11
N ARG A 2 12.34 2.97 -10.88
CA ARG A 2 13.05 3.57 -9.74
C ARG A 2 13.90 2.49 -9.10
N GLU A 3 15.11 2.83 -8.67
CA GLU A 3 15.94 1.93 -7.87
C GLU A 3 15.42 1.89 -6.44
N GLU A 4 15.23 0.68 -5.89
CA GLU A 4 14.74 0.47 -4.54
C GLU A 4 15.69 -0.43 -3.74
N LEU A 5 16.00 -0.02 -2.52
CA LEU A 5 16.77 -0.81 -1.57
C LEU A 5 15.91 -1.04 -0.33
N ASN A 6 15.61 -2.31 -0.06
CA ASN A 6 14.81 -2.74 1.07
C ASN A 6 15.60 -3.74 1.93
N THR A 7 15.47 -3.64 3.24
CA THR A 7 16.05 -4.60 4.19
C THR A 7 15.09 -4.87 5.33
N ARG A 8 15.22 -6.04 5.95
CA ARG A 8 14.45 -6.39 7.15
C ARG A 8 15.08 -5.70 8.37
N VAL A 9 14.23 -5.21 9.25
CA VAL A 9 14.61 -4.56 10.51
C VAL A 9 13.92 -5.32 11.64
N GLU A 10 14.70 -5.70 12.66
CA GLU A 10 14.17 -6.46 13.81
C GLU A 10 13.67 -5.54 14.93
N ASP A 11 14.35 -4.40 15.13
CA ASP A 11 13.99 -3.38 16.12
C ASP A 11 13.84 -2.01 15.46
N GLU A 12 12.58 -1.57 15.33
CA GLU A 12 12.23 -0.27 14.77
C GLU A 12 12.77 0.89 15.62
N THR A 13 12.77 0.74 16.95
CA THR A 13 13.17 1.81 17.87
C THR A 13 14.66 2.11 17.71
N THR A 14 15.50 1.07 17.70
CA THR A 14 16.94 1.24 17.47
C THR A 14 17.24 1.84 16.09
N LEU A 15 16.53 1.41 15.04
CA LEU A 15 16.72 1.99 13.70
C LEU A 15 16.37 3.48 13.69
N ARG A 16 15.25 3.87 14.31
CA ARG A 16 14.83 5.27 14.44
C ARG A 16 15.92 6.12 15.09
N GLU A 17 16.47 5.65 16.21
CA GLU A 17 17.55 6.36 16.91
C GLU A 17 18.81 6.53 16.04
N ILE A 18 19.20 5.51 15.27
CA ILE A 18 20.34 5.59 14.35
C ILE A 18 20.10 6.63 13.26
N LEU A 19 18.91 6.64 12.66
CA LEU A 19 18.54 7.60 11.62
C LEU A 19 18.54 9.04 12.17
N GLU A 20 17.98 9.25 13.36
CA GLU A 20 17.97 10.56 14.01
C GLU A 20 19.39 11.06 14.33
N ARG A 21 20.26 10.19 14.85
CA ARG A 21 21.66 10.54 15.15
C ARG A 21 22.52 10.79 13.92
N THR A 22 22.10 10.32 12.75
CA THR A 22 22.78 10.58 11.47
C THR A 22 22.24 11.81 10.74
N GLY A 23 21.28 12.52 11.35
CA GLY A 23 20.75 13.79 10.85
C GLY A 23 19.46 13.67 10.05
N PHE A 24 18.83 12.49 9.99
CA PHE A 24 17.48 12.35 9.46
C PHE A 24 16.44 12.81 10.48
N ALA A 25 15.31 13.31 9.99
CA ALA A 25 14.17 13.66 10.81
C ALA A 25 12.90 13.04 10.20
N MET A 26 11.96 12.63 11.05
CA MET A 26 10.68 12.13 10.56
C MET A 26 9.90 13.26 9.89
N SER A 27 9.56 13.09 8.62
CA SER A 27 8.76 14.05 7.86
C SER A 27 7.27 13.75 7.92
N GLU A 28 6.92 12.47 7.84
CA GLU A 28 5.54 11.98 7.76
C GLU A 28 5.45 10.64 8.49
N TYR A 29 4.30 10.36 9.09
CA TYR A 29 3.94 9.02 9.54
C TYR A 29 2.84 8.51 8.60
N ILE A 30 2.83 7.22 8.30
CA ILE A 30 1.80 6.65 7.41
C ILE A 30 1.38 5.31 8.00
N THR A 31 0.10 5.20 8.29
CA THR A 31 -0.56 3.96 8.69
C THR A 31 -1.30 3.41 7.50
N ARG A 32 -1.11 2.13 7.17
CA ARG A 32 -1.88 1.44 6.16
C ARG A 32 -1.90 -0.06 6.41
N GLU A 33 -2.98 -0.69 5.99
CA GLU A 33 -3.06 -2.15 5.87
C GLU A 33 -2.83 -2.53 4.42
N ILE A 34 -1.98 -3.55 4.19
CA ILE A 34 -1.63 -3.99 2.85
C ILE A 34 -1.94 -5.47 2.70
N ALA A 35 -2.76 -5.82 1.72
CA ALA A 35 -2.86 -7.18 1.24
C ALA A 35 -1.95 -7.35 0.02
N TRP A 36 -0.99 -8.27 0.13
CA TRP A 36 0.04 -8.49 -0.88
C TRP A 36 -0.22 -9.78 -1.66
N TYR A 37 -0.20 -9.68 -2.98
CA TYR A 37 -0.37 -10.80 -3.90
C TYR A 37 0.75 -10.82 -4.95
N VAL A 38 0.97 -12.00 -5.52
CA VAL A 38 1.80 -12.18 -6.72
C VAL A 38 0.89 -12.76 -7.80
N PHE A 39 0.87 -12.13 -8.97
CA PHE A 39 0.05 -12.57 -10.10
C PHE A 39 0.81 -12.38 -11.41
N GLY A 40 1.01 -13.46 -12.17
CA GLY A 40 1.66 -13.40 -13.48
C GLY A 40 3.06 -12.77 -13.47
N GLY A 41 3.79 -12.87 -12.35
CA GLY A 41 5.11 -12.24 -12.17
C GLY A 41 5.09 -10.77 -11.74
N ALA A 42 3.91 -10.15 -11.60
CA ALA A 42 3.76 -8.84 -10.98
C ALA A 42 3.42 -8.97 -9.48
N SER A 43 3.85 -8.00 -8.69
CA SER A 43 3.31 -7.77 -7.35
C SER A 43 2.02 -6.94 -7.48
N VAL A 44 0.99 -7.30 -6.70
CA VAL A 44 -0.26 -6.55 -6.63
C VAL A 44 -0.55 -6.28 -5.16
N ARG A 45 -0.65 -5.00 -4.80
CA ARG A 45 -0.92 -4.55 -3.43
C ARG A 45 -2.26 -3.85 -3.37
N LEU A 46 -3.13 -4.27 -2.47
CA LEU A 46 -4.28 -3.48 -2.08
C LEU A 46 -3.92 -2.74 -0.79
N GLU A 47 -3.90 -1.41 -0.85
CA GLU A 47 -3.50 -0.54 0.25
C GLU A 47 -4.72 0.20 0.80
N GLN A 48 -5.00 -0.02 2.08
CA GLN A 48 -6.06 0.66 2.81
C GLN A 48 -5.46 1.64 3.81
N PHE A 49 -5.74 2.93 3.61
CA PHE A 49 -5.37 4.01 4.53
C PHE A 49 -6.52 4.33 5.49
N PRO A 50 -6.26 4.98 6.64
CA PRO A 50 -7.29 5.31 7.64
C PRO A 50 -8.50 6.04 7.05
N ARG A 51 -8.26 7.02 6.16
CA ARG A 51 -9.33 7.71 5.42
C ARG A 51 -8.85 8.19 4.06
N MET A 52 -8.89 7.30 3.08
CA MET A 52 -8.89 7.64 1.65
C MET A 52 -9.51 6.48 0.87
N ASP A 53 -9.56 6.57 -0.46
CA ASP A 53 -9.89 5.41 -1.30
C ASP A 53 -8.93 4.22 -1.07
N LEU A 54 -9.38 3.00 -1.35
CA LEU A 54 -8.47 1.86 -1.46
C LEU A 54 -7.61 2.02 -2.72
N LEU A 55 -6.30 1.85 -2.60
CA LEU A 55 -5.38 1.87 -3.74
C LEU A 55 -5.03 0.46 -4.18
N VAL A 56 -4.87 0.30 -5.50
CA VAL A 56 -4.24 -0.89 -6.09
C VAL A 56 -2.92 -0.46 -6.71
N GLU A 57 -1.83 -1.00 -6.19
CA GLU A 57 -0.50 -0.82 -6.76
C GLU A 57 -0.08 -2.10 -7.47
N VAL A 58 0.48 -1.95 -8.67
CA VAL A 58 0.98 -3.05 -9.49
C VAL A 58 2.42 -2.75 -9.88
N GLU A 59 3.32 -3.66 -9.58
CA GLU A 59 4.75 -3.51 -9.86
C GLU A 59 5.30 -4.77 -10.53
N GLY A 60 6.22 -4.60 -11.48
CA GLY A 60 6.85 -5.71 -12.18
C GLY A 60 7.39 -5.29 -13.55
N ALA A 61 7.68 -6.29 -14.40
CA ALA A 61 7.99 -6.05 -15.80
C ALA A 61 6.77 -5.44 -16.52
N PRO A 62 6.96 -4.60 -17.56
CA PRO A 62 5.85 -3.94 -18.26
C PRO A 62 4.74 -4.89 -18.72
N GLU A 63 5.08 -6.05 -19.30
CA GLU A 63 4.06 -7.02 -19.73
C GLU A 63 3.29 -7.63 -18.55
N ALA A 64 3.99 -7.91 -17.44
CA ALA A 64 3.37 -8.45 -16.23
C ALA A 64 2.42 -7.44 -15.57
N ILE A 65 2.78 -6.16 -15.56
CA ILE A 65 1.93 -5.07 -15.06
C ILE A 65 0.63 -5.01 -15.86
N GLU A 66 0.71 -4.97 -17.19
CA GLU A 66 -0.49 -4.85 -18.02
C GLU A 66 -1.40 -6.07 -17.88
N HIS A 67 -0.84 -7.27 -17.78
CA HIS A 67 -1.60 -8.49 -17.53
C HIS A 67 -2.29 -8.46 -16.15
N ALA A 68 -1.60 -8.01 -15.10
CA ALA A 68 -2.17 -7.86 -13.77
C ALA A 68 -3.28 -6.80 -13.74
N ILE A 69 -3.09 -5.65 -14.40
CA ILE A 69 -4.11 -4.60 -14.51
C ILE A 69 -5.39 -5.16 -15.14
N GLN A 70 -5.28 -5.90 -16.26
CA GLN A 70 -6.43 -6.52 -16.91
C GLN A 70 -7.19 -7.47 -15.96
N ALA A 71 -6.48 -8.23 -15.13
CA ALA A 71 -7.08 -9.14 -14.16
C ALA A 71 -7.87 -8.41 -13.05
N THR A 72 -7.49 -7.18 -12.68
CA THR A 72 -8.23 -6.40 -11.67
C THR A 72 -9.63 -5.96 -12.11
N ARG A 73 -9.88 -5.93 -13.43
CA ARG A 73 -11.07 -5.33 -14.06
C ARG A 73 -11.30 -3.84 -13.75
N ILE A 74 -10.32 -3.17 -13.15
CA ILE A 74 -10.29 -1.72 -13.03
C ILE A 74 -9.88 -1.14 -14.40
N SER A 75 -10.49 -0.04 -14.82
CA SER A 75 -10.12 0.61 -16.08
C SER A 75 -8.63 0.98 -16.08
N ARG A 76 -7.93 0.69 -17.18
CA ARG A 76 -6.49 1.00 -17.33
C ARG A 76 -6.18 2.48 -17.11
N GLU A 77 -7.13 3.37 -17.39
CA GLU A 77 -7.04 4.82 -17.21
C GLU A 77 -6.97 5.25 -15.73
N GLN A 78 -7.39 4.38 -14.81
CA GLN A 78 -7.28 4.64 -13.37
C GLN A 78 -5.88 4.30 -12.82
N PHE A 79 -5.05 3.60 -13.58
CA PHE A 79 -3.67 3.31 -13.21
C PHE A 79 -2.74 4.41 -13.73
N THR A 80 -2.05 5.03 -12.80
CA THR A 80 -1.22 6.23 -13.01
C THR A 80 0.10 6.08 -12.27
N THR A 81 1.12 6.81 -12.73
CA THR A 81 2.43 6.92 -12.06
C THR A 81 2.53 8.13 -11.14
N GLU A 82 1.41 8.80 -10.87
CA GLU A 82 1.37 9.96 -9.98
C GLU A 82 1.66 9.59 -8.52
N PRO A 83 2.22 10.52 -7.75
CA PRO A 83 2.49 10.31 -6.32
C PRO A 83 1.21 10.29 -5.48
N LEU A 84 1.28 9.66 -4.29
CA LEU A 84 0.19 9.54 -3.32
C LEU A 84 -0.56 10.85 -3.07
N LYS A 85 0.15 11.98 -2.98
CA LYS A 85 -0.44 13.32 -2.77
C LYS A 85 -1.53 13.69 -3.78
N GLU A 86 -1.42 13.24 -5.04
CA GLU A 86 -2.44 13.52 -6.06
C GLU A 86 -3.69 12.68 -5.84
N PHE A 87 -3.56 11.45 -5.33
CA PHE A 87 -4.70 10.64 -4.91
C PHE A 87 -5.43 11.27 -3.74
N LEU A 88 -4.71 11.81 -2.74
CA LEU A 88 -5.31 12.55 -1.64
C LEU A 88 -6.10 13.75 -2.17
N ARG A 89 -5.48 14.56 -3.03
CA ARG A 89 -6.12 15.74 -3.62
C ARG A 89 -7.40 15.37 -4.38
N ARG A 90 -7.37 14.29 -5.18
CA ARG A 90 -8.56 13.79 -5.90
C ARG A 90 -9.66 13.31 -4.96
N PHE A 91 -9.31 12.54 -3.94
CA PHE A 91 -10.26 12.09 -2.92
C PHE A 91 -10.93 13.26 -2.21
N GLU A 92 -10.13 14.22 -1.74
CA GLU A 92 -10.62 15.41 -1.02
C GLU A 92 -11.49 16.28 -1.92
N THR A 93 -11.09 16.51 -3.17
CA THR A 93 -11.87 17.29 -4.14
C THR A 93 -13.22 16.62 -4.44
N ARG A 94 -13.22 15.30 -4.64
CA ARG A 94 -14.41 14.53 -5.01
C ARG A 94 -15.39 14.36 -3.85
N THR A 95 -14.90 14.24 -2.62
CA THR A 95 -15.71 13.90 -1.44
C THR A 95 -15.97 15.08 -0.50
N GLY A 96 -15.21 16.17 -0.61
CA GLY A 96 -15.20 17.27 0.36
C GLY A 96 -14.61 16.89 1.72
N THR A 97 -14.11 15.67 1.89
CA THR A 97 -13.59 15.15 3.15
C THR A 97 -12.07 15.13 3.13
N LYS A 98 -11.41 15.66 4.16
CA LYS A 98 -9.96 15.63 4.29
C LYS A 98 -9.44 14.19 4.41
N ALA A 99 -8.43 13.82 3.63
CA ALA A 99 -7.83 12.50 3.73
C ALA A 99 -7.11 12.34 5.08
N LEU A 100 -6.91 11.09 5.52
CA LEU A 100 -6.12 10.76 6.70
C LEU A 100 -5.22 9.57 6.39
N LEU A 101 -3.91 9.80 6.48
CA LEU A 101 -2.87 8.79 6.30
C LEU A 101 -2.39 8.20 7.61
N GLU A 102 -2.67 8.86 8.73
CA GLU A 102 -2.16 8.51 10.05
C GLU A 102 -3.32 8.17 10.98
N GLN A 103 -3.21 7.06 11.69
CA GLN A 103 -4.08 6.78 12.82
C GLN A 103 -3.21 6.42 14.02
N ALA A 104 -3.58 6.90 15.21
CA ALA A 104 -2.99 6.38 16.44
C ALA A 104 -3.17 4.86 16.47
N ALA A 105 -2.13 4.14 16.92
CA ALA A 105 -2.18 2.68 17.02
C ALA A 105 -3.47 2.25 17.75
N PRO A 106 -4.25 1.30 17.21
CA PRO A 106 -5.41 0.79 17.92
C PRO A 106 -4.95 0.17 19.23
N ASP A 107 -5.69 0.44 20.31
CA ASP A 107 -5.49 -0.22 21.59
C ASP A 107 -5.64 -1.73 21.36
N VAL A 108 -4.68 -2.54 21.84
CA VAL A 108 -4.50 -3.98 21.49
C VAL A 108 -5.70 -4.85 21.93
N SER A 109 -6.74 -4.25 22.52
CA SER A 109 -7.96 -4.91 22.99
C SER A 109 -9.05 -5.08 21.94
N ASP A 110 -9.00 -4.39 20.79
CA ASP A 110 -10.04 -4.51 19.76
C ASP A 110 -9.65 -5.52 18.66
N SER A 111 -9.77 -6.80 19.00
CA SER A 111 -9.75 -7.88 18.01
C SER A 111 -11.11 -7.95 17.31
N ALA A 112 -11.28 -7.20 16.23
CA ALA A 112 -12.46 -7.30 15.40
C ALA A 112 -12.10 -7.43 13.91
N ALA A 113 -12.29 -8.66 13.42
CA ALA A 113 -12.56 -9.07 12.05
C ALA A 113 -11.51 -8.76 10.96
N THR A 114 -11.02 -9.84 10.35
CA THR A 114 -10.19 -9.89 9.14
C THR A 114 -10.63 -8.85 8.10
N ARG A 115 -9.84 -7.78 7.94
CA ARG A 115 -10.15 -6.64 7.05
C ARG A 115 -9.85 -6.91 5.57
N PHE A 116 -9.12 -8.00 5.30
CA PHE A 116 -9.02 -8.62 3.99
C PHE A 116 -9.43 -10.10 4.14
N PRO A 117 -10.25 -10.68 3.24
CA PRO A 117 -10.46 -12.11 3.25
C PRO A 117 -9.11 -12.82 3.08
N ARG A 118 -8.88 -13.89 3.84
CA ARG A 118 -7.70 -14.76 3.66
C ARG A 118 -7.59 -15.13 2.18
N ALA A 119 -6.38 -15.06 1.63
CA ALA A 119 -6.09 -15.52 0.28
C ALA A 119 -6.74 -16.89 0.07
N CYS A 120 -7.61 -17.01 -0.93
CA CYS A 120 -8.10 -18.31 -1.36
C CYS A 120 -6.87 -19.17 -1.70
N PRO A 121 -6.78 -20.41 -1.17
CA PRO A 121 -5.87 -21.38 -1.74
C PRO A 121 -6.20 -21.48 -3.23
N LEU A 122 -5.20 -21.34 -4.09
CA LEU A 122 -5.32 -21.80 -5.47
C LEU A 122 -5.31 -23.33 -5.41
N ASP A 123 -6.45 -23.92 -5.04
CA ASP A 123 -6.67 -25.35 -5.20
C ASP A 123 -6.77 -25.62 -6.70
N GLY A 124 -5.79 -26.36 -7.21
CA GLY A 124 -5.84 -27.21 -8.40
C GLY A 124 -6.61 -26.68 -9.60
N VAL A 125 -5.88 -26.10 -10.56
CA VAL A 125 -6.27 -26.22 -11.96
C VAL A 125 -5.28 -27.20 -12.58
N ASP A 126 -5.76 -28.41 -12.84
CA ASP A 126 -5.13 -29.38 -13.74
C ASP A 126 -4.96 -28.81 -15.16
#